data_AF-X0WKM2-F1
#
_entry.id   AF-X0WKM2-F1
#
_cell.length_a   1.000
_cell.length_b   1.000
_cell.length_c   1.000
_cell.angle_alpha   90.00
_cell.angle_beta   90.00
_cell.angle_gamma   90.00
#
_symmetry.space_group_name_H-M   'P 1'
#
loop_
_entity.id
_entity.type
_entity.pdbx_description
1 polymer ?
#
loop_
_entity_poly.entity_id
_entity_poly.type
_entity_poly.pdbx_seq_one_letter_code
_entity_poly.pdbx_strand_id
1 'polypeptide(L)'
;MESELVLRQDATNALEYVKALEVKDQDSLNMANKSVVRIGVIKKGIIAYFKDPKTKANAAHKAIVDKEKEALKPLIDADCILKPKIGTYIREQMRIKEEAERKAREEEERKELEQEKALKEAAALEDRGRIKEAQARLREAEKMEEDETKEMPLPQAPVMSGTHSVTYTRWRIIDSNLIPRKYLIYDRTRI
;
A
#
# COMPACT_ATOMS: atom_id res chain seq x y z
N MET A 1 11.00 46.29 -12.29
CA MET A 1 9.81 46.41 -13.16
C MET A 1 10.15 47.10 -14.47
N GLU A 2 10.85 48.25 -14.46
CA GLU A 2 11.26 48.96 -15.69
C GLU A 2 12.09 48.09 -16.66
N SER A 3 13.02 47.25 -16.16
CA SER A 3 13.84 46.37 -17.02
C SER A 3 13.06 45.24 -17.70
N GLU A 4 11.99 44.73 -17.09
CA GLU A 4 11.17 43.67 -17.69
C GLU A 4 10.28 44.21 -18.82
N LEU A 5 9.69 45.39 -18.59
CA LEU A 5 8.81 46.03 -19.55
C LEU A 5 9.59 46.43 -20.81
N VAL A 6 10.82 46.93 -20.64
CA VAL A 6 11.75 47.21 -21.75
C VAL A 6 12.09 45.94 -22.54
N LEU A 7 12.45 44.84 -21.88
CA LEU A 7 12.76 43.58 -22.57
C LEU A 7 11.56 42.99 -23.32
N ARG A 8 10.34 43.15 -22.80
CA ARG A 8 9.11 42.75 -23.48
C ARG A 8 8.84 43.63 -24.70
N GLN A 9 9.01 44.94 -24.58
CA GLN A 9 8.83 45.87 -25.68
C GLN A 9 9.87 45.65 -26.79
N ASP A 10 11.14 45.38 -26.43
CA ASP A 10 12.19 45.01 -27.37
C ASP A 10 11.87 43.72 -28.14
N ALA A 11 11.27 42.73 -27.47
CA ALA A 11 10.83 41.49 -28.11
C ALA A 11 9.69 41.73 -29.11
N THR A 12 8.70 42.55 -28.75
CA THR A 12 7.58 42.94 -29.63
C THR A 12 8.09 43.72 -30.84
N ASN A 13 8.95 44.72 -30.63
CA ASN A 13 9.54 45.53 -31.69
C ASN A 13 10.37 44.68 -32.66
N ALA A 14 11.16 43.72 -32.13
CA ALA A 14 11.93 42.80 -32.97
C ALA A 14 11.02 41.90 -33.82
N LEU A 15 9.88 41.46 -33.28
CA LEU A 15 8.89 40.67 -34.02
C LEU A 15 8.25 41.49 -35.14
N GLU A 16 7.85 42.72 -34.88
CA GLU A 16 7.27 43.62 -35.89
C GLU A 16 8.28 43.93 -37.01
N TYR A 17 9.53 44.20 -36.64
CA TYR A 17 10.60 44.44 -37.60
C TYR A 17 10.83 43.23 -38.52
N VAL A 18 10.88 42.01 -37.96
CA VAL A 18 11.06 40.78 -38.76
C VAL A 18 9.87 40.53 -39.68
N LYS A 19 8.64 40.81 -39.23
CA LYS A 19 7.44 40.66 -40.08
C LYS A 19 7.45 41.59 -41.29
N ALA A 20 8.02 42.78 -41.15
CA ALA A 20 8.12 43.76 -42.24
C ALA A 20 9.33 43.53 -43.16
N LEU A 21 10.29 42.69 -42.76
CA LEU A 21 11.52 42.48 -43.51
C LEU A 21 11.32 41.43 -44.62
N GLU A 22 11.47 41.87 -45.86
CA GLU A 22 11.54 40.98 -47.03
C GLU A 22 12.99 40.81 -47.49
N VAL A 23 13.44 39.57 -47.70
CA VAL A 23 14.82 39.29 -48.13
C VAL A 23 14.84 39.01 -49.63
N LYS A 24 15.24 40.02 -50.42
CA LYS A 24 15.29 39.94 -51.90
C LYS A 24 16.67 40.21 -52.50
N ASP A 25 17.57 40.81 -51.73
CA ASP A 25 18.93 41.14 -52.15
C ASP A 25 19.97 40.82 -51.05
N GLN A 26 21.25 40.95 -51.40
CA GLN A 26 22.37 40.64 -50.50
C GLN A 26 22.40 41.57 -49.26
N ASP A 27 21.96 42.83 -49.41
CA ASP A 27 21.91 43.78 -48.31
C ASP A 27 20.79 43.45 -47.31
N SER A 28 19.63 43.04 -47.81
CA SER A 28 18.50 42.54 -47.03
C SER A 28 18.86 41.25 -46.29
N LEU A 29 19.64 40.37 -46.90
CA LEU A 29 20.19 39.17 -46.24
C LEU A 29 21.12 39.55 -45.08
N ASN A 30 21.99 40.54 -45.27
CA ASN A 30 22.86 41.04 -44.21
C ASN A 30 22.06 41.67 -43.06
N MET A 31 20.97 42.39 -43.34
CA MET A 31 20.06 42.94 -42.34
C MET A 31 19.30 41.84 -41.57
N ALA A 32 18.83 40.80 -42.27
CA ALA A 32 18.18 39.65 -41.66
C ALA A 32 19.13 38.92 -40.69
N ASN A 33 20.38 38.68 -41.12
CA ASN A 33 21.39 38.04 -40.27
C ASN A 33 21.70 38.84 -39.00
N LYS A 34 21.84 40.17 -39.10
CA LYS A 34 22.01 41.05 -37.93
C LYS A 34 20.80 40.97 -36.98
N SER A 35 19.60 40.85 -37.54
CA SER A 35 18.35 40.75 -36.78
C SER A 35 18.25 39.45 -36.00
N VAL A 36 18.66 38.32 -36.60
CA VAL A 36 18.75 37.02 -35.92
C VAL A 36 19.69 37.09 -34.71
N VAL A 37 20.85 37.74 -34.84
CA VAL A 37 21.78 37.95 -33.73
C VAL A 37 21.12 38.80 -32.62
N ARG A 38 20.46 39.90 -32.99
CA ARG A 38 19.75 40.77 -32.04
C ARG A 38 18.66 40.02 -31.27
N ILE A 39 17.86 39.20 -31.94
CA ILE A 39 16.84 38.35 -31.30
C ILE A 39 17.48 37.39 -30.29
N GLY A 40 18.63 36.80 -30.65
CA GLY A 40 19.40 35.95 -29.74
C GLY A 40 19.84 36.67 -28.46
N VAL A 41 20.24 37.92 -28.56
CA VAL A 41 20.61 38.77 -27.41
C VAL A 41 19.39 39.07 -26.54
N ILE A 42 18.27 39.51 -27.14
CA ILE A 42 17.02 39.80 -26.41
C ILE A 42 16.53 38.55 -25.66
N LYS A 43 16.52 37.39 -26.33
CA LYS A 43 16.16 36.11 -25.72
C LYS A 43 17.02 35.77 -24.50
N LYS A 44 18.34 35.93 -24.61
CA LYS A 44 19.28 35.69 -23.49
C LYS A 44 19.03 36.67 -22.34
N GLY A 45 18.76 37.94 -22.63
CA GLY A 45 18.43 38.96 -21.64
C GLY A 45 17.19 38.60 -20.82
N ILE A 46 16.11 38.18 -21.49
CA ILE A 46 14.88 37.72 -20.83
C ILE A 46 15.17 36.50 -19.93
N ILE A 47 15.87 35.49 -20.44
CA ILE A 47 16.19 34.28 -19.67
C ILE A 47 17.03 34.62 -18.43
N ALA A 48 18.01 35.51 -18.57
CA ALA A 48 18.88 35.94 -17.48
C ALA A 48 18.09 36.71 -16.40
N TYR A 49 17.21 37.63 -16.81
CA TYR A 49 16.36 38.38 -15.87
C TYR A 49 15.49 37.44 -15.03
N PHE A 50 14.86 36.44 -15.65
CA PHE A 50 14.01 35.48 -14.93
C PHE A 50 14.78 34.40 -14.17
N LYS A 51 16.11 34.33 -14.28
CA LYS A 51 16.90 33.30 -13.59
C LYS A 51 16.88 33.48 -12.07
N ASP A 52 17.11 34.71 -11.60
CA ASP A 52 17.11 35.04 -10.18
C ASP A 52 15.74 34.83 -9.51
N PRO A 53 14.62 35.37 -10.02
CA PRO A 53 13.30 35.15 -9.40
C PRO A 53 12.89 33.67 -9.41
N LYS A 54 13.20 32.90 -10.48
CA LYS A 54 12.96 31.44 -10.49
C LYS A 54 13.75 30.72 -9.41
N THR A 55 15.01 31.10 -9.21
CA THR A 55 15.86 30.51 -8.18
C THR A 55 15.33 30.83 -6.79
N LYS A 56 14.96 32.10 -6.54
CA LYS A 56 14.38 32.54 -5.26
C LYS A 56 13.05 31.85 -4.97
N ALA A 57 12.17 31.72 -5.96
CA ALA A 57 10.88 31.03 -5.79
C ALA A 57 11.08 29.53 -5.47
N ASN A 58 12.01 28.86 -6.15
CA ASN A 58 12.33 27.46 -5.87
C ASN A 58 12.93 27.30 -4.45
N ALA A 59 13.85 28.18 -4.05
CA ALA A 59 14.40 28.18 -2.70
C ALA A 59 13.31 28.39 -1.63
N ALA A 60 12.37 29.31 -1.87
CA ALA A 60 11.24 29.55 -0.96
C ALA A 60 10.30 28.33 -0.89
N HIS A 61 9.96 27.73 -2.04
CA HIS A 61 9.14 26.52 -2.08
C HIS A 61 9.81 25.37 -1.31
N LYS A 62 11.10 25.13 -1.55
CA LYS A 62 11.87 24.11 -0.85
C LYS A 62 11.87 24.36 0.67
N ALA A 63 12.11 25.59 1.10
CA ALA A 63 12.09 25.95 2.52
C ALA A 63 10.72 25.71 3.18
N ILE A 64 9.62 25.94 2.45
CA ILE A 64 8.25 25.67 2.94
C ILE A 64 8.03 24.16 3.06
N VAL A 65 8.36 23.40 2.03
CA VAL A 65 8.23 21.93 2.04
C VAL A 65 9.09 21.30 3.14
N ASP A 66 10.29 21.81 3.37
CA ASP A 66 11.17 21.32 4.43
C ASP A 66 10.58 21.62 5.83
N LYS A 67 10.03 22.83 6.05
CA LYS A 67 9.30 23.15 7.30
C LYS A 67 8.06 22.30 7.51
N GLU A 68 7.30 22.04 6.44
CA GLU A 68 6.15 21.13 6.49
C GLU A 68 6.58 19.73 6.92
N LYS A 69 7.65 19.21 6.31
CA LYS A 69 8.22 17.90 6.68
C LYS A 69 8.70 17.88 8.12
N GLU A 70 9.37 18.92 8.60
CA GLU A 70 9.81 19.04 9.99
C GLU A 70 8.63 19.04 10.97
N ALA A 71 7.55 19.75 10.64
CA ALA A 71 6.32 19.77 11.43
C ALA A 71 5.59 18.41 11.41
N LEU A 72 5.59 17.71 10.27
CA LEU A 72 4.98 16.39 10.13
C LEU A 72 5.83 15.27 10.73
N LYS A 73 7.15 15.44 10.83
CA LYS A 73 8.09 14.44 11.35
C LYS A 73 7.67 13.82 12.69
N PRO A 74 7.33 14.58 13.76
CA PRO A 74 6.91 13.98 15.02
C PRO A 74 5.63 13.14 14.89
N LEU A 75 4.71 13.52 14.00
CA LEU A 75 3.48 12.74 13.73
C LEU A 75 3.80 11.46 12.97
N ILE A 76 4.70 11.53 11.97
CA ILE A 76 5.18 10.36 11.23
C ILE A 76 5.91 9.40 12.17
N ASP A 77 6.77 9.91 13.05
CA ASP A 77 7.49 9.13 14.04
C ASP A 77 6.52 8.49 15.05
N ALA A 78 5.49 9.23 15.50
CA ALA A 78 4.43 8.70 16.35
C ALA A 78 3.66 7.56 15.66
N ASP A 79 3.29 7.72 14.39
CA ASP A 79 2.65 6.69 13.58
C ASP A 79 3.54 5.46 13.42
N CYS A 80 4.83 5.67 13.19
CA CYS A 80 5.84 4.62 13.04
C CYS A 80 6.01 3.82 14.34
N ILE A 81 5.82 4.44 15.52
CA ILE A 81 5.88 3.79 16.82
C ILE A 81 4.55 3.10 17.17
N LEU A 82 3.41 3.74 16.88
CA LEU A 82 2.09 3.27 17.30
C LEU A 82 1.61 2.07 16.47
N LYS A 83 1.79 2.09 15.14
CA LYS A 83 1.34 1.00 14.25
C LYS A 83 1.94 -0.36 14.62
N PRO A 84 3.24 -0.51 14.91
CA PRO A 84 3.81 -1.77 15.38
C PRO A 84 3.29 -2.24 16.75
N LYS A 85 2.98 -1.31 17.66
CA LYS A 85 2.38 -1.64 18.96
C LYS A 85 0.98 -2.23 18.77
N ILE A 86 0.15 -1.59 17.94
CA ILE A 86 -1.16 -2.11 17.55
C ILE A 86 -1.03 -3.48 16.89
N GLY A 87 -0.10 -3.63 15.94
CA GLY A 87 0.14 -4.91 15.26
C GLY A 87 0.62 -6.03 16.21
N THR A 88 1.39 -5.69 17.24
CA THR A 88 1.80 -6.65 18.27
C THR A 88 0.62 -7.10 19.12
N TYR A 89 -0.23 -6.16 19.56
CA TYR A 89 -1.44 -6.50 20.30
C TYR A 89 -2.38 -7.40 19.48
N ILE A 90 -2.64 -7.05 18.21
CA ILE A 90 -3.50 -7.87 17.33
C ILE A 90 -2.95 -9.28 17.16
N ARG A 91 -1.64 -9.44 16.93
CA ARG A 91 -1.01 -10.76 16.82
C ARG A 91 -1.17 -11.57 18.10
N GLU A 92 -1.04 -10.94 19.26
CA GLU A 92 -1.23 -11.62 20.54
C GLU A 92 -2.69 -12.03 20.75
N GLN A 93 -3.65 -11.17 20.41
CA GLN A 93 -5.08 -11.54 20.46
C GLN A 93 -5.40 -12.71 19.52
N MET A 94 -4.81 -12.74 18.32
CA MET A 94 -4.96 -13.86 17.40
C MET A 94 -4.34 -15.14 17.96
N ARG A 95 -3.16 -15.05 18.61
CA ARG A 95 -2.49 -16.19 19.26
C ARG A 95 -3.34 -16.76 20.41
N ILE A 96 -3.89 -15.90 21.26
CA ILE A 96 -4.78 -16.29 22.36
C ILE A 96 -6.02 -17.00 21.82
N LYS A 97 -6.60 -16.47 20.74
CA LYS A 97 -7.76 -17.09 20.09
C LYS A 97 -7.42 -18.46 19.51
N GLU A 98 -6.32 -18.58 18.78
CA GLU A 98 -5.87 -19.85 18.19
C GLU A 98 -5.57 -20.89 19.27
N GLU A 99 -4.98 -20.49 20.40
CA GLU A 99 -4.75 -21.38 21.54
C GLU A 99 -6.06 -21.81 22.20
N ALA A 100 -7.03 -20.90 22.38
CA ALA A 100 -8.34 -21.23 22.92
C ALA A 100 -9.10 -22.20 22.00
N GLU A 101 -9.06 -21.96 20.68
CA GLU A 101 -9.67 -22.82 19.67
C GLU A 101 -9.00 -24.20 19.60
N ARG A 102 -7.67 -24.26 19.72
CA ARG A 102 -6.94 -25.53 19.81
C ARG A 102 -7.30 -26.31 21.07
N LYS A 103 -7.36 -25.64 22.23
CA LYS A 103 -7.77 -26.29 23.49
C LYS A 103 -9.21 -26.80 23.43
N ALA A 104 -10.11 -26.02 22.84
CA ALA A 104 -11.50 -26.43 22.64
C ALA A 104 -11.57 -27.70 21.77
N ARG A 105 -10.86 -27.74 20.64
CA ARG A 105 -10.78 -28.94 19.79
C ARG A 105 -10.17 -30.16 20.49
N GLU A 106 -9.10 -29.96 21.25
CA GLU A 106 -8.46 -31.06 22.01
C GLU A 106 -9.40 -31.61 23.10
N GLU A 107 -10.22 -30.74 23.72
CA GLU A 107 -11.20 -31.15 24.71
C GLU A 107 -12.40 -31.87 24.07
N GLU A 108 -12.90 -31.37 22.93
CA GLU A 108 -13.92 -32.05 22.12
C GLU A 108 -13.45 -33.43 21.67
N GLU A 109 -12.27 -33.55 21.06
CA GLU A 109 -11.71 -34.84 20.62
C GLU A 109 -11.53 -35.84 21.79
N ARG A 110 -11.17 -35.34 22.98
CA ARG A 110 -11.09 -36.17 24.19
C ARG A 110 -12.46 -36.67 24.63
N LYS A 111 -13.48 -35.81 24.62
CA LYS A 111 -14.85 -36.19 25.00
C LYS A 111 -15.44 -37.17 24.00
N GLU A 112 -15.27 -36.94 22.70
CA GLU A 112 -15.67 -37.86 21.63
C GLU A 112 -15.05 -39.25 21.82
N LEU A 113 -13.75 -39.33 22.13
CA LEU A 113 -13.08 -40.61 22.39
C LEU A 113 -13.61 -41.32 23.63
N GLU A 114 -13.98 -40.58 24.68
CA GLU A 114 -14.57 -41.13 25.91
C GLU A 114 -16.00 -41.64 25.66
N GLN A 115 -16.80 -40.89 24.91
CA GLN A 115 -18.12 -41.32 24.48
C GLN A 115 -18.07 -42.56 23.58
N GLU A 116 -17.17 -42.59 22.59
CA GLU A 116 -17.02 -43.73 21.69
C GLU A 116 -16.62 -44.99 22.46
N LYS A 117 -15.76 -44.86 23.49
CA LYS A 117 -15.44 -45.96 24.41
C LYS A 117 -16.63 -46.41 25.23
N ALA A 118 -17.40 -45.47 25.79
CA ALA A 118 -18.61 -45.81 26.57
C ALA A 118 -19.66 -46.53 25.71
N LEU A 119 -19.86 -46.09 24.47
CA LEU A 119 -20.74 -46.73 23.48
C LEU A 119 -20.25 -48.14 23.10
N LYS A 120 -18.95 -48.31 22.84
CA LYS A 120 -18.35 -49.63 22.56
C LYS A 120 -18.48 -50.59 23.74
N GLU A 121 -18.26 -50.10 24.96
CA GLU A 121 -18.43 -50.90 26.19
C GLU A 121 -19.89 -51.30 26.42
N ALA A 122 -20.84 -50.39 26.15
CA ALA A 122 -22.26 -50.70 26.23
C ALA A 122 -22.66 -51.79 25.21
N ALA A 123 -22.25 -51.66 23.93
CA ALA A 123 -22.51 -52.66 22.90
C ALA A 123 -21.96 -54.05 23.28
N ALA A 124 -20.73 -54.10 23.82
CA ALA A 124 -20.13 -55.36 24.27
C ALA A 124 -20.85 -56.00 25.48
N LEU A 125 -21.51 -55.20 26.33
CA LEU A 125 -22.32 -55.70 27.46
C LEU A 125 -23.70 -56.19 27.00
N GLU A 126 -24.28 -55.57 25.97
CA GLU A 126 -25.50 -56.06 25.31
C GLU A 126 -25.28 -57.42 24.65
N ASP A 127 -24.18 -57.58 23.93
CA ASP A 127 -23.79 -58.86 23.30
C ASP A 127 -23.60 -59.98 24.33
N ARG A 128 -23.19 -59.63 25.56
CA ARG A 128 -23.03 -60.57 26.69
C ARG A 128 -24.34 -60.80 27.47
N GLY A 129 -25.47 -60.23 27.03
CA GLY A 129 -26.78 -60.40 27.64
C GLY A 129 -26.98 -59.63 28.96
N ARG A 130 -26.12 -58.66 29.28
CA ARG A 130 -26.20 -57.85 30.52
C ARG A 130 -26.93 -56.54 30.29
N ILE A 131 -28.23 -56.65 30.01
CA ILE A 131 -29.10 -55.53 29.59
C ILE A 131 -29.12 -54.36 30.60
N LYS A 132 -29.12 -54.65 31.92
CA LYS A 132 -29.14 -53.60 32.96
C LYS A 132 -27.83 -52.81 33.04
N GLU A 133 -26.69 -53.46 32.82
CA GLU A 133 -25.37 -52.81 32.86
C GLU A 133 -25.14 -52.00 31.58
N ALA A 134 -25.58 -52.51 30.43
CA ALA A 134 -25.56 -51.78 29.16
C ALA A 134 -26.39 -50.50 29.18
N GLN A 135 -27.63 -50.56 29.70
CA GLN A 135 -28.49 -49.38 29.83
C GLN A 135 -27.91 -48.31 30.78
N ALA A 136 -27.17 -48.71 31.80
CA ALA A 136 -26.50 -47.77 32.69
C ALA A 136 -25.37 -47.00 31.97
N ARG A 137 -24.59 -47.68 31.12
CA ARG A 137 -23.51 -47.06 30.33
C ARG A 137 -24.03 -46.21 29.17
N LEU A 138 -25.13 -46.59 28.53
CA LEU A 138 -25.79 -45.75 27.51
C LEU A 138 -26.30 -44.43 28.10
N ARG A 139 -26.93 -44.46 29.28
CA ARG A 139 -27.37 -43.23 29.97
C ARG A 139 -26.21 -42.34 30.40
N GLU A 140 -25.06 -42.92 30.68
CA GLU A 140 -23.84 -42.17 31.00
C GLU A 140 -23.30 -41.48 29.75
N ALA A 141 -23.32 -42.16 28.58
CA ALA A 141 -22.97 -41.58 27.29
C ALA A 141 -23.95 -40.45 26.86
N GLU A 142 -25.27 -40.66 26.98
CA GLU A 142 -26.28 -39.63 26.66
C GLU A 142 -26.11 -38.35 27.50
N LYS A 143 -25.73 -38.48 28.77
CA LYS A 143 -25.44 -37.30 29.62
C LYS A 143 -24.18 -36.57 29.19
N MET A 144 -23.16 -37.28 28.71
CA MET A 144 -21.95 -36.65 28.15
C MET A 144 -22.27 -35.90 26.85
N GLU A 145 -23.19 -36.42 26.04
CA GLU A 145 -23.65 -35.80 24.78
C GLU A 145 -24.47 -34.52 25.06
N GLU A 146 -25.32 -34.51 26.09
CA GLU A 146 -26.02 -33.29 26.54
C GLU A 146 -25.04 -32.18 26.98
N ASP A 147 -23.95 -32.53 27.66
CA ASP A 147 -22.94 -31.54 28.08
C ASP A 147 -22.06 -31.03 26.92
N GLU A 148 -21.94 -31.77 25.82
CA GLU A 148 -21.27 -31.31 24.59
C GLU A 148 -22.05 -30.21 23.85
N THR A 149 -23.38 -30.22 23.92
CA THR A 149 -24.19 -29.17 23.28
C THR A 149 -24.07 -27.79 23.94
N LYS A 150 -23.45 -27.69 25.12
CA LYS A 150 -23.08 -26.40 25.72
C LYS A 150 -21.83 -25.86 25.03
N GLU A 151 -22.05 -25.10 23.95
CA GLU A 151 -21.00 -24.34 23.28
C GLU A 151 -20.15 -23.55 24.28
N MET A 152 -18.84 -23.81 24.29
CA MET A 152 -17.91 -22.97 25.05
C MET A 152 -17.84 -21.59 24.41
N PRO A 153 -17.99 -20.49 25.18
CA PRO A 153 -17.88 -19.16 24.63
C PRO A 153 -16.44 -18.90 24.17
N LEU A 154 -16.23 -18.90 22.85
CA LEU A 154 -14.96 -18.47 22.26
C LEU A 154 -14.73 -16.97 22.49
N PRO A 155 -13.49 -16.54 22.75
CA PRO A 155 -13.19 -15.11 22.90
C PRO A 155 -13.50 -14.36 21.59
N GLN A 156 -14.33 -13.32 21.69
CA GLN A 156 -14.69 -12.47 20.55
C GLN A 156 -13.50 -11.59 20.14
N ALA A 157 -13.23 -11.50 18.84
CA ALA A 157 -12.13 -10.70 18.32
C ALA A 157 -12.40 -9.19 18.50
N PRO A 158 -11.37 -8.38 18.78
CA PRO A 158 -11.54 -6.93 18.86
C PRO A 158 -11.97 -6.36 17.50
N VAL A 159 -13.09 -5.63 17.48
CA VAL A 159 -13.58 -4.92 16.30
C VAL A 159 -12.68 -3.70 16.07
N MET A 160 -11.85 -3.74 15.04
CA MET A 160 -11.05 -2.57 14.64
C MET A 160 -11.91 -1.57 13.88
N SER A 161 -12.31 -0.47 14.53
CA SER A 161 -12.87 0.70 13.84
C SER A 161 -11.75 1.64 13.39
N GLY A 162 -11.70 1.99 12.10
CA GLY A 162 -10.88 3.10 11.59
C GLY A 162 -9.52 2.74 10.99
N THR A 163 -9.16 1.46 10.87
CA THR A 163 -7.93 1.01 10.19
C THR A 163 -8.25 0.18 8.96
N HIS A 164 -7.63 0.53 7.82
CA HIS A 164 -7.66 -0.28 6.60
C HIS A 164 -6.44 -1.19 6.53
N SER A 165 -6.65 -2.50 6.53
CA SER A 165 -5.61 -3.48 6.25
C SER A 165 -5.33 -3.52 4.75
N VAL A 166 -4.11 -3.16 4.33
CA VAL A 166 -3.67 -3.37 2.94
C VAL A 166 -2.72 -4.56 2.90
N THR A 167 -3.11 -5.61 2.18
CA THR A 167 -2.28 -6.79 1.94
C THR A 167 -1.44 -6.59 0.68
N TYR A 168 -0.11 -6.54 0.85
CA TYR A 168 0.83 -6.51 -0.27
C TYR A 168 1.30 -7.91 -0.60
N THR A 169 0.82 -8.46 -1.71
CA THR A 169 1.29 -9.76 -2.20
C THR A 169 2.49 -9.54 -3.12
N ARG A 170 3.67 -10.01 -2.72
CA ARG A 170 4.85 -10.05 -3.59
C ARG A 170 4.97 -11.44 -4.20
N TRP A 171 5.01 -11.46 -5.53
CA TRP A 171 5.27 -12.67 -6.31
C TRP A 171 6.69 -12.61 -6.85
N ARG A 172 7.37 -13.75 -6.87
CA ARG A 172 8.65 -13.93 -7.58
C ARG A 172 8.42 -14.96 -8.67
N ILE A 173 8.79 -14.63 -9.90
CA ILE A 173 8.84 -15.59 -10.99
C ILE A 173 9.99 -16.56 -10.70
N ILE A 174 9.67 -17.83 -10.50
CA ILE A 174 10.67 -18.89 -10.25
C ILE A 174 11.22 -19.40 -11.59
N ASP A 175 10.33 -19.64 -12.56
CA ASP A 175 10.70 -20.07 -13.91
C ASP A 175 10.10 -19.13 -14.96
N SER A 176 10.98 -18.56 -15.79
CA SER A 176 10.63 -17.61 -16.84
C SER A 176 10.04 -18.31 -18.08
N ASN A 177 10.35 -19.58 -18.32
CA ASN A 177 9.91 -20.31 -19.53
C ASN A 177 8.44 -20.73 -19.46
N LEU A 178 7.86 -20.80 -18.27
CA LEU A 178 6.43 -21.08 -18.08
C LEU A 178 5.55 -19.85 -18.37
N ILE A 179 6.14 -18.66 -18.55
CA ILE A 179 5.38 -17.44 -18.83
C ILE A 179 5.01 -17.40 -20.31
N PRO A 180 3.71 -17.45 -20.67
CA PRO A 180 3.29 -17.28 -22.06
C PRO A 180 3.82 -15.96 -22.63
N ARG A 181 4.36 -15.98 -23.85
CA ARG A 181 4.90 -14.79 -24.55
C ARG A 181 3.95 -13.59 -24.58
N LYS A 182 2.64 -13.82 -24.50
CA LYS A 182 1.63 -12.76 -24.39
C LYS A 182 1.78 -11.83 -23.17
N TYR A 183 2.49 -12.26 -22.13
CA TYR A 183 2.69 -11.48 -20.90
C TYR A 183 4.11 -10.91 -20.75
N LEU A 184 5.00 -11.17 -21.72
CA LEU A 184 6.36 -10.62 -21.76
C LEU A 184 6.36 -9.31 -22.57
N ILE A 185 6.73 -8.21 -21.93
CA ILE A 185 6.96 -6.92 -22.59
C ILE A 185 8.47 -6.73 -22.74
N TYR A 186 8.91 -6.44 -23.97
CA TYR A 186 10.32 -6.14 -24.23
C TYR A 186 10.68 -4.77 -23.67
N ASP A 187 11.69 -4.72 -22.79
CA ASP A 187 12.23 -3.46 -22.28
C ASP A 187 13.04 -2.75 -23.36
N ARG A 188 12.55 -1.59 -23.80
CA ARG A 188 13.16 -0.79 -24.88
C ARG A 188 14.25 0.16 -24.38
N THR A 189 14.51 0.23 -23.07
CA THR A 189 15.47 1.18 -22.49
C THR A 189 16.89 0.64 -22.33
N ARG A 190 17.08 -0.66 -22.58
CA ARG A 190 18.41 -1.30 -22.61
C ARG A 190 18.63 -1.94 -23.98
N ILE A 191 19.20 -1.17 -24.90
CA ILE A 191 19.83 -1.66 -26.13
C ILE A 191 21.31 -1.33 -26.04
#